data_AF-A0A961SP35-F1
#
_entry.id   AF-A0A961SP35-F1
#
_cell.length_a   1.000
_cell.length_b   1.000
_cell.length_c   1.000
_cell.angle_alpha   90.00
_cell.angle_beta   90.00
_cell.angle_gamma   90.00
#
_symmetry.space_group_name_H-M   'P 1'
#
loop_
_entity.id
_entity.type
_entity.pdbx_description
1 polymer ?
#
loop_
_entity_poly.entity_id
_entity_poly.type
_entity_poly.pdbx_seq_one_letter_code
_entity_poly.pdbx_strand_id
1 'polypeptide(L)' 'VGDGANDLGMLHLAGSGVALHAKPAVAAEAKIRIDHGDLTALLYLQGYRKTDFVR' A
#
# COMPACT_ATOMS: atom_id res chain seq x y z
N VAL A 1 5.62 0.19 0.39
CA VAL A 1 4.53 0.36 -0.60
C VAL A 1 5.14 0.15 -1.96
N GLY A 2 4.53 -0.64 -2.83
CA GLY A 2 5.03 -0.90 -4.19
C GLY A 2 3.89 -1.24 -5.15
N ASP A 3 4.17 -1.22 -6.44
CA ASP A 3 3.23 -1.52 -7.52
C ASP A 3 3.76 -2.62 -8.47
N GLY A 4 5.07 -2.91 -8.40
CA GLY A 4 5.78 -3.80 -9.31
C GLY A 4 6.49 -4.98 -8.63
N ALA A 5 6.92 -5.93 -9.46
CA ALA A 5 7.63 -7.13 -8.98
C ALA A 5 9.00 -6.81 -8.37
N ASN A 6 9.61 -5.70 -8.79
CA ASN A 6 10.83 -5.15 -8.18
C ASN A 6 10.66 -4.83 -6.69
N ASP A 7 9.43 -4.59 -6.23
CA ASP A 7 9.15 -4.22 -4.84
C ASP A 7 8.87 -5.43 -3.94
N LEU A 8 8.72 -6.64 -4.49
CA LEU A 8 8.34 -7.84 -3.74
C LEU A 8 9.26 -8.12 -2.55
N GLY A 9 10.57 -8.01 -2.76
CA GLY A 9 11.55 -8.19 -1.69
C GLY A 9 11.32 -7.20 -0.53
N MET A 10 11.08 -5.93 -0.85
CA MET A 10 10.76 -4.91 0.15
C MET A 10 9.39 -5.16 0.81
N LEU A 11 8.37 -5.55 0.04
CA LEU A 11 7.02 -5.79 0.55
C LEU A 11 6.97 -6.97 1.52
N HIS A 12 7.75 -8.02 1.28
CA HIS A 12 7.87 -9.18 2.17
C HIS A 12 8.60 -8.85 3.48
N LEU A 13 9.64 -8.02 3.41
CA LEU A 13 10.40 -7.59 4.59
C LEU A 13 9.64 -6.58 5.46
N ALA A 14 8.74 -5.81 4.86
CA ALA A 14 7.95 -4.83 5.59
C ALA A 14 6.95 -5.49 6.56
N GLY A 15 6.83 -4.90 7.76
CA GLY A 15 5.80 -5.28 8.74
C GLY A 15 4.41 -5.20 8.12
N SER A 16 4.14 -4.08 7.44
CA SER A 16 2.91 -3.80 6.69
C SER A 16 3.24 -3.46 5.23
N GLY A 17 3.58 -4.47 4.43
CA GLY A 17 3.77 -4.33 2.98
C GLY A 17 2.45 -4.07 2.26
N VAL A 18 2.36 -2.96 1.52
CA VAL A 18 1.17 -2.53 0.79
C VAL A 18 1.43 -2.49 -0.72
N ALA A 19 0.62 -3.20 -1.49
CA ALA A 19 0.54 -3.09 -2.94
C ALA A 19 -0.48 -2.02 -3.34
N LEU A 20 -0.05 -0.98 -4.06
CA LEU A 20 -0.93 0.09 -4.57
C LEU A 20 -1.07 -0.03 -6.08
N HIS A 21 -2.29 -0.22 -6.58
CA HIS A 21 -2.58 -0.41 -8.01
C HIS A 21 -1.66 -1.43 -8.70
N ALA A 22 -1.23 -2.43 -7.94
CA ALA A 22 -0.22 -3.37 -8.40
C ALA A 22 -0.81 -4.40 -9.37
N LYS A 23 0.05 -4.95 -10.23
CA LYS A 23 -0.34 -6.07 -11.10
C LYS A 23 -0.81 -7.28 -10.26
N PRO A 24 -1.71 -8.13 -10.76
CA PRO A 24 -2.28 -9.24 -9.97
C PRO A 24 -1.25 -10.14 -9.28
N ALA A 25 -0.11 -10.40 -9.94
CA ALA A 25 0.97 -11.20 -9.35
C ALA A 25 1.57 -10.52 -8.10
N VAL A 26 1.90 -9.23 -8.20
CA VAL A 26 2.47 -8.46 -7.08
C VAL A 26 1.45 -8.27 -5.97
N ALA A 27 0.21 -8.02 -6.34
CA ALA A 27 -0.88 -7.82 -5.40
C ALA A 27 -1.21 -9.10 -4.62
N ALA A 28 -1.08 -10.28 -5.24
CA ALA A 28 -1.29 -11.57 -4.57
C ALA A 28 -0.22 -11.87 -3.50
N GLU A 29 0.98 -11.29 -3.63
CA GLU A 29 2.10 -11.49 -2.71
C GLU A 29 2.13 -10.45 -1.57
N ALA A 30 1.47 -9.30 -1.74
CA ALA A 30 1.41 -8.26 -0.72
C ALA A 30 0.37 -8.54 0.38
N LYS A 31 0.72 -8.22 1.63
CA LYS A 31 -0.17 -8.39 2.80
C LYS A 31 -1.39 -7.48 2.76
N ILE A 32 -1.23 -6.27 2.22
CA ILE A 32 -2.28 -5.26 2.12
C ILE A 32 -2.34 -4.78 0.67
N ARG A 33 -3.55 -4.56 0.17
CA ARG A 33 -3.78 -4.09 -1.20
C ARG A 33 -4.66 -2.85 -1.20
N ILE A 34 -4.33 -1.92 -2.08
CA ILE A 34 -5.15 -0.77 -2.42
C ILE A 34 -5.37 -0.82 -3.93
N ASP A 35 -6.53 -1.35 -4.34
CA ASP A 35 -6.88 -1.48 -5.75
C ASP A 35 -7.59 -0.22 -6.29
N HIS A 36 -8.09 0.64 -5.40
CA HIS A 36 -8.79 1.89 -5.73
C HIS A 36 -8.35 3.04 -4.82
N GLY A 37 -8.26 4.24 -5.38
CA GLY A 37 -7.90 5.46 -4.65
C GLY A 37 -6.49 5.94 -5.01
N ASP A 38 -5.84 6.65 -4.10
CA ASP A 38 -4.47 7.14 -4.27
C ASP A 38 -3.65 6.90 -2.98
N LEU A 39 -2.46 7.48 -2.90
CA LEU A 39 -1.57 7.35 -1.74
C LEU A 39 -2.19 7.86 -0.43
N THR A 40 -3.28 8.63 -0.46
CA THR A 40 -4.03 9.06 0.74
C THR A 40 -4.55 7.86 1.52
N ALA A 41 -4.85 6.74 0.85
CA ALA A 41 -5.25 5.48 1.51
C ALA A 41 -4.21 4.98 2.53
N LEU A 42 -2.93 5.30 2.33
CA LEU A 42 -1.87 4.95 3.28
C LEU A 42 -1.98 5.70 4.61
N LEU A 43 -2.53 6.92 4.61
CA LEU A 43 -2.72 7.69 5.85
C LEU A 43 -3.80 7.04 6.71
N TYR A 44 -4.89 6.59 6.10
CA TYR A 44 -5.93 5.86 6.82
C TYR A 44 -5.42 4.52 7.38
N LEU A 45 -4.56 3.80 6.64
CA LEU A 45 -3.91 2.57 7.15
C LEU A 45 -3.03 2.82 8.38
N GLN A 46 -2.46 4.03 8.50
CA GLN A 46 -1.68 4.45 9.66
C GLN A 46 -2.55 4.95 10.83
N GLY A 47 -3.89 4.97 10.66
CA GLY A 47 -4.84 5.39 11.68
C GLY A 47 -5.23 6.86 11.64
N TYR A 48 -4.76 7.63 10.65
CA TYR A 48 -5.17 9.01 10.49
C TYR A 48 -6.62 9.11 9.99
N ARG A 49 -7.33 10.11 10.50
CA ARG A 49 -8.65 10.51 10.03
C ARG A 49 -8.49 11.65 9.03
N LYS A 50 -9.52 11.86 8.20
CA LYS A 50 -9.54 12.98 7.25
C LYS A 50 -9.38 14.35 7.93
N THR A 51 -9.83 14.48 9.18
CA THR A 51 -9.68 15.69 10.00
C THR A 51 -8.23 15.98 10.40
N ASP A 52 -7.36 14.97 10.31
CA ASP A 52 -5.95 15.08 10.71
C ASP A 52 -5.08 15.54 9.53
N PHE A 53 -5.65 15.69 8.33
CA PHE A 53 -4.91 16.09 7.13
C PHE A 53 -4.73 17.62 7.11
N VAL A 54 -3.49 18.06 6.95
CA VAL A 54 -3.18 19.46 6.63
C VAL A 54 -3.49 19.74 5.16
N ARG A 55 -4.03 20.93 4.88
CA ARG A 55 -4.37 21.40 3.54
C ARG A 55 -3.37 22.42 3.03
#